data_AF-A0AB38C243-F1
#
_entry.id   AF-A0AB38C243-F1
#
_cell.length_a   1.000
_cell.length_b   1.000
_cell.length_c   1.000
_cell.angle_alpha   90.00
_cell.angle_beta   90.00
_cell.angle_gamma   90.00
#
_symmetry.space_group_name_H-M   'P 1'
#
loop_
_entity.id
_entity.type
_entity.pdbx_description
1 polymer ?
#
loop_
_entity_poly.entity_id
_entity_poly.type
_entity_poly.pdbx_seq_one_letter_code
_entity_poly.pdbx_strand_id
1 'polypeptide(L)'
;HSTLQSAPANTPGRSVQPVQEYVEQYKPRIADVESSAPRYDETNKARDFPRPTCMASTDVRMLLTAKSRGFSTGSFNGEDTVCQCYSQQATRMTTSFDFCMSVVQNGYFDDTKQQPAYATPAGLSSNRLNDMRDGQQRGLAAVDQSAQSTKPSRFNIIPDTSRTQRTIK
;
A
#
# COMPACT_ATOMS: atom_id res chain seq x y z
N HIS A 1 71.35 -2.63 -24.49
CA HIS A 1 70.54 -2.85 -23.28
C HIS A 1 69.25 -2.04 -23.41
N SER A 2 68.16 -2.71 -23.79
CA SER A 2 66.85 -2.09 -24.03
C SER A 2 66.07 -2.00 -22.72
N THR A 3 65.68 -0.80 -22.31
CA THR A 3 64.74 -0.56 -21.20
C THR A 3 63.32 -0.54 -21.74
N LEU A 4 62.53 -1.54 -21.37
CA LEU A 4 61.09 -1.61 -21.62
C LEU A 4 60.37 -0.63 -20.68
N GLN A 5 59.75 0.41 -21.24
CA GLN A 5 58.73 1.21 -20.57
C GLN A 5 57.39 0.48 -20.60
N SER A 6 56.99 -0.07 -19.46
CA SER A 6 55.65 -0.61 -19.24
C SER A 6 54.67 0.54 -19.01
N ALA A 7 53.82 0.81 -20.01
CA ALA A 7 52.64 1.68 -19.86
C ALA A 7 51.61 1.03 -18.91
N PRO A 8 50.93 1.79 -18.04
CA PRO A 8 49.89 1.23 -17.18
C PRO A 8 48.67 0.82 -18.04
N ALA A 9 48.30 -0.45 -17.92
CA ALA A 9 47.11 -1.02 -18.55
C ALA A 9 45.85 -0.37 -17.96
N ASN A 10 45.05 0.22 -18.84
CA ASN A 10 43.75 0.77 -18.51
C ASN A 10 42.75 -0.38 -18.32
N THR A 11 42.47 -0.76 -17.06
CA THR A 11 41.42 -1.72 -16.71
C THR A 11 40.10 -0.96 -16.59
N PRO A 12 39.12 -1.14 -17.50
CA PRO A 12 37.82 -0.50 -17.36
C PRO A 12 37.02 -1.26 -16.30
N GLY A 13 36.78 -0.65 -15.13
CA GLY A 13 35.90 -1.30 -14.16
C GLY A 13 35.73 -0.70 -12.76
N ARG A 14 36.52 0.29 -12.33
CA ARG A 14 36.30 0.93 -11.03
C ARG A 14 36.81 2.37 -11.02
N SER A 15 35.92 3.33 -11.27
CA SER A 15 36.21 4.73 -10.98
C SER A 15 36.30 4.90 -9.46
N VAL A 16 37.51 5.07 -8.94
CA VAL A 16 37.73 5.46 -7.55
C VAL A 16 37.29 6.91 -7.43
N GLN A 17 36.15 7.15 -6.78
CA GLN A 17 35.69 8.51 -6.48
C GLN A 17 36.78 9.23 -5.67
N PRO A 18 37.07 10.51 -5.97
CA PRO A 18 38.04 11.28 -5.19
C PRO A 18 37.59 11.34 -3.73
N VAL A 19 38.56 11.22 -2.80
CA VAL A 19 38.29 11.13 -1.34
C VAL A 19 37.38 12.26 -0.86
N GLN A 20 37.55 13.47 -1.41
CA GLN A 20 36.73 14.61 -1.06
C GLN A 20 35.25 14.38 -1.39
N GLU A 21 34.94 13.83 -2.56
CA GLU A 21 33.56 13.56 -2.98
C GLU A 21 32.90 12.48 -2.11
N TYR A 22 33.68 11.50 -1.65
CA TYR A 22 33.20 10.50 -0.67
C TYR A 22 32.86 11.16 0.67
N VAL A 23 33.72 12.05 1.18
CA VAL A 23 33.49 12.73 2.47
C VAL A 23 32.26 13.64 2.42
N GLU A 24 32.05 14.37 1.32
CA GLU A 24 30.88 15.25 1.16
C GLU A 24 29.55 14.48 1.17
N GLN A 25 29.51 13.23 0.68
CA GLN A 25 28.29 12.40 0.72
C GLN A 25 27.82 12.08 2.14
N TYR A 26 28.75 11.94 3.10
CA TYR A 26 28.45 11.59 4.50
C TYR A 26 28.31 12.81 5.43
N LYS A 27 28.50 14.02 4.90
CA LYS A 27 28.40 15.25 5.68
C LYS A 27 26.93 15.60 5.98
N PRO A 28 26.52 15.68 7.26
CA PRO A 28 25.16 16.08 7.63
C PRO A 28 24.81 17.50 7.15
N ARG A 29 23.58 17.70 6.68
CA ARG A 29 23.03 19.03 6.35
C ARG A 29 22.54 19.78 7.58
N ILE A 30 22.05 19.05 8.58
CA ILE A 30 21.58 19.58 9.86
C ILE A 30 22.59 19.15 10.92
N ALA A 31 23.02 20.09 11.76
CA ALA A 31 23.92 19.83 12.87
C ALA A 31 23.34 18.72 13.78
N ASP A 32 24.19 17.79 14.20
CA ASP A 32 23.85 16.66 15.08
C ASP A 32 22.79 15.67 14.54
N VAL A 33 22.45 15.74 13.24
CA VAL A 33 21.50 14.81 12.60
C VAL A 33 22.19 14.06 11.45
N GLU A 34 22.84 12.95 11.75
CA GLU A 34 23.60 12.15 10.77
C GLU A 34 22.76 11.69 9.57
N SER A 35 21.48 11.39 9.80
CA SER A 35 20.52 10.97 8.76
C SER A 35 20.21 12.06 7.72
N SER A 36 20.62 13.30 7.97
CA SER A 36 20.48 14.40 7.02
C SER A 36 21.58 14.40 5.94
N ALA A 37 22.61 13.55 6.03
CA ALA A 37 23.65 13.48 5.01
C ALA A 37 23.09 13.00 3.65
N PRO A 38 23.55 13.54 2.50
CA PRO A 38 23.07 13.15 1.16
C PRO A 38 23.07 11.64 0.90
N ARG A 39 24.03 10.92 1.48
CA ARG A 39 24.11 9.45 1.40
C ARG A 39 22.82 8.73 1.80
N TYR A 40 22.08 9.29 2.76
CA TYR A 40 20.88 8.68 3.32
C TYR A 40 19.58 9.18 2.66
N ASP A 41 19.66 10.05 1.65
CA ASP A 41 18.47 10.51 0.92
C ASP A 41 17.73 9.36 0.27
N GLU A 42 18.47 8.42 -0.34
CA GLU A 42 17.91 7.23 -0.96
C GLU A 42 17.34 6.23 0.05
N THR A 43 17.81 6.23 1.30
CA THR A 43 17.30 5.33 2.35
C THR A 43 15.95 5.78 2.92
N ASN A 44 15.64 7.08 2.80
CA ASN A 44 14.35 7.63 3.22
C ASN A 44 13.29 7.59 2.11
N LYS A 45 13.66 7.21 0.89
CA LYS A 45 12.69 6.97 -0.18
C LYS A 45 11.91 5.71 0.13
N ALA A 46 10.58 5.79 -0.03
CA ALA A 46 9.72 4.62 0.09
C ALA A 46 10.18 3.56 -0.93
N ARG A 47 10.74 2.45 -0.45
CA ARG A 47 10.97 1.26 -1.26
C ARG A 47 9.64 0.54 -1.38
N ASP A 48 9.20 0.37 -2.62
CA ASP A 48 8.11 -0.49 -3.11
C ASP A 48 7.50 -1.37 -1.99
N PHE A 49 6.29 -1.02 -1.52
CA PHE A 49 5.68 -1.71 -0.39
C PHE A 49 5.34 -3.17 -0.73
N PRO A 50 5.25 -4.06 0.27
CA PRO A 50 4.84 -5.44 0.06
C PRO A 50 3.47 -5.54 -0.62
N ARG A 51 3.47 -5.85 -1.92
CA ARG A 51 2.25 -6.10 -2.68
C ARG A 51 1.81 -7.55 -2.52
N PRO A 52 0.55 -7.81 -2.14
CA PRO A 52 0.02 -9.16 -2.17
C PRO A 52 -0.14 -9.62 -3.63
N THR A 53 0.26 -10.86 -3.91
CA THR A 53 -0.10 -11.55 -5.15
C THR A 53 -1.36 -12.37 -4.87
N CYS A 54 -2.48 -11.99 -5.47
CA CYS A 54 -3.76 -12.66 -5.27
C CYS A 54 -4.16 -13.45 -6.52
N MET A 55 -4.77 -14.63 -6.30
CA MET A 55 -5.27 -15.51 -7.35
C MET A 55 -6.66 -16.01 -6.98
N ALA A 56 -7.55 -16.06 -7.97
CA ALA A 56 -8.87 -16.64 -7.85
C ALA A 56 -9.03 -17.82 -8.81
N SER A 57 -9.84 -18.81 -8.43
CA SER A 57 -10.14 -19.96 -9.27
C SER A 57 -11.53 -20.51 -8.97
N THR A 58 -12.22 -20.93 -10.02
CA THR A 58 -13.50 -21.68 -9.96
C THR A 58 -13.29 -23.18 -10.08
N ASP A 59 -12.03 -23.66 -10.05
CA ASP A 59 -11.70 -25.08 -10.15
C ASP A 59 -12.32 -25.86 -8.97
N VAL A 60 -13.09 -26.90 -9.31
CA VAL A 60 -13.82 -27.73 -8.35
C VAL A 60 -12.90 -28.37 -7.31
N ARG A 61 -11.68 -28.79 -7.69
CA ARG A 61 -10.72 -29.39 -6.75
C ARG A 61 -10.22 -28.37 -5.74
N MET A 62 -10.06 -27.12 -6.16
CA MET A 62 -9.70 -26.03 -5.26
C MET A 62 -10.85 -25.68 -4.32
N LEU A 63 -12.09 -25.62 -4.81
CA LEU A 63 -13.28 -25.41 -3.98
C LEU A 63 -13.45 -26.50 -2.92
N LEU A 64 -13.33 -27.77 -3.31
CA LEU A 64 -13.46 -28.91 -2.41
C LEU A 64 -12.41 -28.90 -1.28
N THR A 65 -11.21 -28.37 -1.55
CA THR A 65 -10.12 -28.32 -0.56
C THR A 65 -10.07 -26.99 0.20
N ALA A 66 -10.76 -25.94 -0.25
CA ALA A 66 -10.67 -24.59 0.29
C ALA A 66 -10.94 -24.53 1.79
N LYS A 67 -12.02 -25.18 2.26
CA LYS A 67 -12.38 -25.20 3.69
C LYS A 67 -11.28 -25.83 4.55
N SER A 68 -10.76 -26.99 4.12
CA SER A 68 -9.68 -27.70 4.84
C SER A 68 -8.37 -26.91 4.86
N ARG A 69 -8.12 -26.11 3.81
CA ARG A 69 -6.93 -25.28 3.66
C ARG A 69 -7.13 -23.87 4.21
N GLY A 70 -8.32 -23.50 4.67
CA GLY A 70 -8.62 -22.14 5.14
C GLY A 70 -8.49 -21.07 4.06
N PHE A 71 -8.83 -21.41 2.82
CA PHE A 71 -8.90 -20.44 1.72
C PHE A 71 -10.25 -19.72 1.74
N SER A 72 -10.23 -18.43 1.38
CA SER A 72 -11.45 -17.62 1.29
C SER A 72 -12.26 -18.06 0.08
N THR A 73 -13.56 -18.28 0.28
CA THR A 73 -14.50 -18.70 -0.78
C THR A 73 -15.68 -17.77 -0.80
N GLY A 74 -16.31 -17.63 -1.96
CA GLY A 74 -17.50 -16.81 -2.16
C GLY A 74 -18.04 -16.99 -3.58
N SER A 75 -19.17 -16.35 -3.87
CA SER A 75 -19.75 -16.37 -5.21
C SER A 75 -19.28 -15.15 -6.00
N PHE A 76 -18.77 -15.36 -7.21
CA PHE A 76 -18.45 -14.30 -8.16
C PHE A 76 -19.12 -14.59 -9.49
N ASN A 77 -19.92 -13.64 -9.99
CA ASN A 77 -20.75 -13.81 -11.20
C ASN A 77 -21.65 -15.06 -11.19
N GLY A 78 -22.09 -15.50 -10.00
CA GLY A 78 -22.92 -16.69 -9.83
C GLY A 78 -22.14 -18.01 -9.77
N GLU A 79 -20.81 -17.99 -9.86
CA GLU A 79 -19.96 -19.17 -9.72
C GLU A 79 -19.24 -19.18 -8.37
N ASP A 80 -19.21 -20.34 -7.71
CA ASP A 80 -18.40 -20.53 -6.52
C ASP A 80 -16.92 -20.39 -6.87
N THR A 81 -16.24 -19.52 -6.15
CA THR A 81 -14.86 -19.14 -6.42
C THR A 81 -14.04 -19.21 -5.14
N VAL A 82 -12.85 -19.80 -5.22
CA VAL A 82 -11.83 -19.65 -4.19
C VAL A 82 -10.92 -18.48 -4.54
N CYS A 83 -10.48 -17.71 -3.53
CA CYS A 83 -9.53 -16.63 -3.72
C CYS A 83 -8.48 -16.65 -2.60
N GLN A 84 -7.20 -16.52 -2.97
CA GLN A 84 -6.09 -16.51 -2.02
C GLN A 84 -5.02 -15.48 -2.39
N CYS A 85 -4.57 -14.72 -1.40
CA CYS A 85 -3.44 -13.79 -1.51
C CYS A 85 -2.17 -14.34 -0.81
N TYR A 86 -1.02 -14.04 -1.39
CA TYR A 86 0.30 -14.39 -0.88
C TYR A 86 1.19 -13.15 -0.78
N SER A 87 2.06 -13.12 0.21
CA SER A 87 3.08 -12.07 0.34
C SER A 87 4.22 -12.29 -0.68
N GLN A 88 5.08 -11.28 -0.85
CA GLN A 88 6.27 -11.39 -1.70
C GLN A 88 7.23 -12.53 -1.29
N GLN A 89 7.18 -12.97 -0.03
CA GLN A 89 7.95 -14.11 0.48
C GLN A 89 7.16 -15.43 0.38
N ALA A 90 6.12 -15.47 -0.45
CA ALA A 90 5.23 -16.61 -0.70
C ALA A 90 4.47 -17.13 0.54
N THR A 91 4.37 -16.33 1.61
CA THR A 91 3.58 -16.69 2.79
C THR A 91 2.11 -16.36 2.55
N ARG A 92 1.21 -17.26 2.96
CA ARG A 92 -0.24 -17.05 2.86
C ARG A 92 -0.65 -15.84 3.68
N MET A 93 -1.42 -14.93 3.08
CA MET A 93 -2.03 -13.80 3.77
C MET A 93 -3.50 -14.11 4.08
N THR A 94 -3.94 -13.83 5.31
CA THR A 94 -5.35 -13.97 5.69
C THR A 94 -6.11 -12.72 5.25
N THR A 95 -7.00 -12.88 4.28
CA THR A 95 -7.78 -11.77 3.70
C THR A 95 -9.23 -12.22 3.50
N SER A 96 -10.17 -11.28 3.50
CA SER A 96 -11.55 -11.59 3.10
C SER A 96 -11.63 -11.97 1.62
N PHE A 97 -12.69 -12.70 1.25
CA PHE A 97 -12.97 -13.01 -0.15
C PHE A 97 -13.12 -11.74 -0.98
N ASP A 98 -13.92 -10.78 -0.49
CA ASP A 98 -14.17 -9.50 -1.17
C ASP A 98 -12.89 -8.71 -1.42
N PHE A 99 -12.00 -8.65 -0.44
CA PHE A 99 -10.70 -8.00 -0.61
C PHE A 99 -9.87 -8.70 -1.69
N CYS A 100 -9.72 -10.02 -1.58
CA CYS A 100 -8.93 -10.79 -2.54
C CYS A 100 -9.46 -10.61 -3.97
N MET A 101 -10.78 -10.69 -4.13
CA MET A 101 -11.43 -10.54 -5.41
C MET A 101 -11.29 -9.10 -5.96
N SER A 102 -11.37 -8.10 -5.09
CA SER A 102 -11.12 -6.70 -5.49
C SER A 102 -9.71 -6.49 -6.01
N VAL A 103 -8.70 -7.13 -5.40
CA VAL A 103 -7.30 -7.06 -5.83
C VAL A 103 -7.09 -7.82 -7.14
N VAL A 104 -7.74 -8.97 -7.32
CA VAL A 104 -7.69 -9.72 -8.59
C VAL A 104 -8.28 -8.93 -9.74
N GLN A 105 -9.40 -8.23 -9.54
CA GLN A 105 -10.07 -7.49 -10.61
C GLN A 105 -9.47 -6.11 -10.89
N ASN A 106 -9.11 -5.38 -9.83
CA ASN A 106 -8.75 -3.96 -9.93
C ASN A 106 -7.26 -3.70 -9.65
N GLY A 107 -6.51 -4.72 -9.24
CA GLY A 107 -5.18 -4.56 -8.69
C GLY A 107 -5.19 -4.07 -7.25
N TYR A 108 -4.02 -4.13 -6.61
CA TYR A 108 -3.80 -3.54 -5.29
C TYR A 108 -3.34 -2.09 -5.46
N PHE A 109 -3.97 -1.16 -4.74
CA PHE A 109 -3.54 0.25 -4.73
C PHE A 109 -2.20 0.39 -4.01
N ASP A 110 -1.25 1.08 -4.65
CA ASP A 110 0.10 1.31 -4.14
C ASP A 110 0.35 2.82 -4.12
N ASP A 111 0.37 3.42 -2.94
CA ASP A 111 0.53 4.85 -2.71
C ASP A 111 1.98 5.35 -2.94
N THR A 112 2.96 4.43 -3.04
CA THR A 112 4.36 4.78 -3.35
C THR A 112 4.60 5.03 -4.82
N LYS A 113 3.68 4.56 -5.68
CA LYS A 113 3.69 4.85 -7.09
C LYS A 113 2.87 6.11 -7.32
N GLN A 114 3.55 7.24 -7.56
CA GLN A 114 2.89 8.39 -8.17
C GLN A 114 2.22 7.92 -9.47
N GLN A 115 0.90 8.11 -9.58
CA GLN A 115 0.21 7.76 -10.82
C GLN A 115 0.87 8.51 -11.99
N PRO A 116 0.95 7.92 -13.20
CA PRO A 116 1.64 8.54 -14.34
C PRO A 116 1.19 9.98 -14.64
N ALA A 117 -0.07 10.31 -14.32
CA ALA A 117 -0.64 11.65 -14.44
C ALA A 117 0.09 12.73 -13.60
N TYR A 118 0.85 12.32 -12.59
CA TYR A 118 1.64 13.19 -11.72
C TYR A 118 3.16 12.98 -11.93
N ALA A 119 3.56 12.06 -12.80
CA ALA A 119 4.96 11.66 -13.03
C ALA A 119 5.61 12.40 -14.23
N THR A 120 5.03 13.52 -14.67
CA THR A 120 5.68 14.42 -15.64
C THR A 120 6.53 15.48 -14.92
N PRO A 121 7.77 15.76 -15.37
CA PRO A 121 8.64 16.78 -14.76
C PRO A 121 8.17 18.22 -15.03
N ALA A 122 7.14 18.42 -15.84
CA ALA A 122 6.48 19.72 -15.98
C ALA A 122 5.43 19.84 -14.86
N GLY A 123 5.74 20.71 -13.89
CA GLY A 123 4.96 20.91 -12.67
C GLY A 123 3.46 21.17 -12.88
N LEU A 124 2.72 21.00 -11.78
CA LEU A 124 1.28 21.17 -11.63
C LEU A 124 0.70 22.27 -12.54
N SER A 125 0.09 21.88 -13.66
CA SER A 125 -1.00 22.65 -14.23
C SER A 125 -2.28 22.19 -13.56
N SER A 126 -2.53 22.73 -12.36
CA SER A 126 -3.86 22.76 -11.75
C SER A 126 -4.76 23.67 -12.57
N ASN A 127 -5.16 23.23 -13.75
CA ASN A 127 -6.28 23.78 -14.50
C ASN A 127 -7.14 22.62 -15.00
N ARG A 128 -7.76 21.92 -14.06
CA ARG A 128 -9.07 21.29 -14.28
C ARG A 128 -10.03 21.80 -13.22
N LEU A 129 -10.48 23.02 -13.41
CA LEU A 129 -11.83 23.39 -13.05
C LEU A 129 -12.76 22.52 -13.91
N ASN A 130 -13.66 21.80 -13.23
CA ASN A 130 -14.69 20.91 -13.79
C ASN A 130 -14.21 19.51 -14.21
N ASP A 131 -13.92 18.66 -13.21
CA ASP A 131 -14.30 17.25 -13.29
C ASP A 131 -14.69 16.73 -11.89
N MET A 132 -15.80 17.26 -11.40
CA MET A 132 -16.54 16.66 -10.29
C MET A 132 -17.36 15.51 -10.85
N ARG A 133 -16.77 14.31 -10.93
CA ARG A 133 -17.40 12.97 -10.85
C ARG A 133 -16.43 11.90 -11.37
N ASP A 134 -15.61 11.34 -10.48
CA ASP A 134 -15.53 9.88 -10.28
C ASP A 134 -14.57 9.53 -9.12
N GLY A 135 -14.80 10.15 -7.96
CA GLY A 135 -13.95 9.96 -6.78
C GLY A 135 -14.30 8.71 -5.96
N GLN A 136 -15.30 7.91 -6.34
CA GLN A 136 -15.84 6.83 -5.51
C GLN A 136 -15.45 5.41 -5.94
N GLN A 137 -14.66 5.23 -7.00
CA GLN A 137 -14.15 3.91 -7.39
C GLN A 137 -12.63 3.77 -7.21
N ARG A 138 -12.08 4.36 -6.14
CA ARG A 138 -10.81 3.87 -5.59
C ARG A 138 -11.13 2.63 -4.75
N GLY A 139 -10.61 1.49 -5.14
CA GLY A 139 -10.85 0.21 -4.49
C GLY A 139 -10.67 0.28 -2.97
N LEU A 140 -11.48 -0.49 -2.26
CA LEU A 140 -11.58 -0.55 -0.79
C LEU A 140 -10.31 -1.04 -0.07
N ALA A 141 -9.16 -1.09 -0.74
CA ALA A 141 -7.92 -1.67 -0.25
C ALA A 141 -7.13 -0.71 0.66
N ALA A 142 -7.80 -0.01 1.57
CA ALA A 142 -7.16 0.68 2.70
C ALA A 142 -8.16 1.06 3.82
N VAL A 143 -9.25 0.31 4.03
CA VAL A 143 -10.07 0.53 5.23
C VAL A 143 -9.43 -0.18 6.42
N ASP A 144 -8.74 0.60 7.26
CA ASP A 144 -8.52 0.25 8.65
C ASP A 144 -9.90 0.03 9.29
N GLN A 145 -10.19 -1.21 9.70
CA GLN A 145 -11.50 -1.60 10.27
C GLN A 145 -11.69 -1.06 11.70
N SER A 146 -10.83 -0.17 12.18
CA SER A 146 -10.94 0.43 13.51
C SER A 146 -11.87 1.65 13.59
N ALA A 147 -12.38 2.17 12.47
CA ALA A 147 -13.39 3.24 12.48
C ALA A 147 -14.78 2.69 12.84
N GLN A 148 -15.01 2.53 14.14
CA GLN A 148 -16.29 2.22 14.75
C GLN A 148 -17.39 3.12 14.15
N SER A 149 -18.46 2.50 13.66
CA SER A 149 -19.72 3.14 13.36
C SER A 149 -20.29 3.77 14.64
N THR A 150 -19.87 4.99 14.98
CA THR A 150 -20.53 5.81 15.99
C THR A 150 -21.90 6.18 15.44
N LYS A 151 -22.90 5.37 15.80
CA LYS A 151 -24.32 5.70 15.65
C LYS A 151 -24.55 7.05 16.35
N PRO A 152 -25.09 8.07 15.68
CA PRO A 152 -25.53 9.26 16.40
C PRO A 152 -26.79 8.89 17.19
N SER A 153 -26.62 8.67 18.50
CA SER A 153 -27.73 8.62 19.45
C SER A 153 -28.38 10.01 19.47
N ARG A 154 -29.62 10.12 18.98
CA ARG A 154 -30.47 11.28 19.21
C ARG A 154 -31.79 10.81 19.83
N PHE A 155 -31.82 10.74 21.15
CA PHE A 155 -33.06 10.85 21.91
C PHE A 155 -32.83 11.87 23.03
N ASN A 156 -33.49 13.02 22.89
CA ASN A 156 -33.61 13.99 23.97
C ASN A 156 -34.81 13.59 24.84
N ILE A 157 -34.53 13.39 26.13
CA ILE A 157 -35.51 13.07 27.17
C ILE A 157 -36.37 14.31 27.43
N ILE A 158 -37.70 14.17 27.29
CA ILE A 158 -38.68 15.11 27.82
C ILE A 158 -39.33 14.42 29.03
N PRO A 159 -39.24 14.97 30.25
CA PRO A 159 -39.98 14.42 31.38
C PRO A 159 -41.47 14.75 31.21
N ASP A 160 -42.32 13.74 30.98
CA ASP A 160 -43.78 13.94 31.00
C ASP A 160 -44.32 13.75 32.41
N THR A 161 -44.61 14.88 33.06
CA THR A 161 -45.29 14.99 34.34
C THR A 161 -46.81 14.92 34.17
N SER A 162 -47.33 13.85 33.59
CA SER A 162 -48.77 13.69 33.50
C SER A 162 -49.24 12.24 33.74
N ARG A 163 -50.25 12.16 34.63
CA ARG A 163 -51.22 11.07 34.79
C ARG A 163 -51.03 10.05 35.93
N THR A 164 -51.23 10.56 37.14
CA THR A 164 -52.22 10.12 38.15
C THR A 164 -52.40 8.64 38.51
N GLN A 165 -52.34 8.41 39.84
CA GLN A 165 -52.76 7.26 40.64
C GLN A 165 -53.89 6.38 40.08
N ARG A 166 -53.74 5.06 40.20
CA ARG A 166 -54.84 4.17 40.60
C ARG A 166 -54.34 3.04 41.51
N THR A 167 -54.97 2.99 42.68
CA THR A 167 -54.74 2.12 43.82
C THR A 167 -55.52 0.78 43.68
N ILE A 168 -55.18 -0.18 44.56
CA ILE A 168 -55.99 -1.27 45.17
C ILE A 168 -56.16 -2.57 44.34
N LYS A 169 -55.51 -3.67 44.75
CA LYS A 169 -56.01 -4.67 45.73
C LYS A 169 -54.90 -5.63 46.13
#